data_AF-A0A354A0J2-F1
#
_entry.id   AF-A0A354A0J2-F1
#
_cell.length_a   1.000
_cell.length_b   1.000
_cell.length_c   1.000
_cell.angle_alpha   90.00
_cell.angle_beta   90.00
_cell.angle_gamma   90.00
#
_symmetry.space_group_name_H-M   'P 1'
#
loop_
_entity.id
_entity.type
_entity.pdbx_description
1 polymer ?
#
loop_
_entity_poly.entity_id
_entity_poly.type
_entity_poly.pdbx_seq_one_letter_code
_entity_poly.pdbx_strand_id
1 'polypeptide(L)'
;MAIRCLYCGRDYDVTLFAFDRSITCACGKTVTCTHEQMTDEALLAWRSEERKVREIRAMADRIASLIVRGDYPMTDIEIENQKLRERISELFPDKIDLYNLIYESRFRRLKDQFRK
;
A
#
# COMPACT_ATOMS: atom_id res chain seq x y z
N MET A 1 -14.20 22.14 -5.77
CA MET A 1 -14.34 20.70 -5.45
C MET A 1 -13.10 20.02 -6.00
N ALA A 2 -12.49 19.09 -5.27
CA ALA A 2 -11.27 18.43 -5.70
C ALA A 2 -11.41 16.90 -5.58
N ILE A 3 -10.89 16.18 -6.56
CA ILE A 3 -10.83 14.73 -6.58
C ILE A 3 -9.43 14.32 -6.15
N ARG A 4 -9.37 13.56 -5.05
CA ARG A 4 -8.10 13.11 -4.48
C ARG A 4 -7.70 11.76 -5.07
N CYS A 5 -6.46 11.66 -5.53
CA CYS A 5 -5.89 10.37 -5.89
C CYS A 5 -5.73 9.48 -4.64
N LEU A 6 -6.40 8.33 -4.61
CA LEU A 6 -6.37 7.39 -3.47
C LEU A 6 -4.99 6.75 -3.22
N TYR A 7 -4.05 6.89 -4.16
CA TYR A 7 -2.74 6.23 -4.07
C TYR A 7 -1.61 7.15 -3.61
N CYS A 8 -1.57 8.39 -4.10
CA CYS A 8 -0.53 9.35 -3.72
C CYS A 8 -1.07 10.54 -2.92
N GLY A 9 -2.39 10.63 -2.73
CA GLY A 9 -3.03 11.68 -1.94
C GLY A 9 -3.02 13.07 -2.57
N ARG A 10 -2.67 13.18 -3.86
CA ARG A 10 -2.65 14.45 -4.61
C ARG A 10 -4.06 14.83 -5.03
N ASP A 11 -4.37 16.11 -4.90
CA ASP A 11 -5.69 16.66 -5.24
C ASP A 11 -5.69 17.21 -6.66
N TYR A 12 -6.76 16.90 -7.39
CA TYR A 12 -7.00 17.35 -8.76
C TYR A 12 -8.29 18.15 -8.81
N ASP A 13 -8.25 19.28 -9.51
CA ASP A 13 -9.45 20.07 -9.73
C ASP A 13 -10.47 19.27 -10.56
N VAL A 14 -11.75 19.31 -10.18
CA VAL A 14 -12.83 18.58 -10.87
C VAL A 14 -12.96 19.01 -12.34
N THR A 15 -12.54 20.24 -12.69
CA THR A 15 -12.49 20.72 -14.07
C THR A 15 -11.59 19.88 -14.98
N LEU A 16 -10.58 19.20 -14.42
CA LEU A 16 -9.70 18.29 -15.18
C LEU A 16 -10.45 17.05 -15.69
N PHE A 17 -11.67 16.78 -15.20
CA PHE A 17 -12.50 15.64 -15.56
C PHE A 17 -13.70 16.03 -16.44
N ALA A 18 -13.74 17.28 -16.94
CA ALA A 18 -14.90 17.83 -17.67
C ALA A 18 -15.06 17.25 -19.08
N PHE A 19 -13.96 16.88 -19.74
CA PHE A 19 -13.96 16.32 -21.09
C PHE A 19 -13.87 14.80 -21.09
N ASP A 20 -13.13 14.24 -20.14
CA ASP A 20 -12.93 12.83 -19.98
C ASP A 20 -13.11 12.47 -18.51
N ARG A 21 -13.85 11.41 -18.19
CA ARG A 21 -14.21 11.07 -16.79
C ARG A 21 -13.01 10.51 -16.01
N SER A 22 -11.81 10.55 -16.59
CA SER A 22 -10.59 10.02 -16.01
C SER A 22 -9.37 10.84 -16.41
N ILE A 23 -8.39 10.91 -15.51
CA ILE A 23 -7.06 11.50 -15.78
C ILE A 23 -5.97 10.56 -15.28
N THR A 24 -4.81 10.58 -15.93
CA THR A 24 -3.63 9.91 -15.40
C THR A 24 -2.97 10.80 -14.35
N CYS A 25 -2.93 10.34 -13.10
CA CYS A 25 -2.21 11.01 -12.03
C CYS A 25 -0.70 10.98 -12.31
N ALA A 26 0.03 11.97 -11.79
CA ALA A 26 1.49 12.00 -11.81
C ALA A 26 2.17 10.76 -11.15
N CYS A 27 1.44 9.99 -10.33
CA CYS A 27 1.93 8.71 -9.81
C CYS A 27 1.74 7.53 -10.80
N GLY A 28 1.26 7.79 -12.01
CA GLY A 28 1.03 6.82 -13.08
C GLY A 28 -0.32 6.10 -13.02
N LYS A 29 -1.17 6.40 -12.04
CA LYS A 29 -2.48 5.74 -11.86
C LYS A 29 -3.64 6.58 -12.38
N THR A 30 -4.63 5.93 -12.95
CA THR A 30 -5.86 6.57 -13.42
C THR A 30 -6.72 6.99 -12.24
N VAL A 31 -7.11 8.26 -12.22
CA VAL A 31 -8.09 8.83 -11.31
C VAL A 31 -9.37 8.98 -12.11
N THR A 32 -10.50 8.48 -11.62
CA THR A 32 -11.80 8.61 -12.27
C THR A 32 -12.74 9.47 -11.41
N CYS A 33 -13.56 10.27 -12.07
CA CYS A 33 -14.70 10.95 -11.44
C CYS A 33 -15.94 10.06 -11.57
N THR A 34 -15.99 8.94 -10.84
CA THR A 34 -17.19 8.11 -10.72
C THR A 34 -17.98 8.54 -9.51
N HIS A 35 -19.17 9.10 -9.73
CA HIS A 35 -20.15 9.34 -8.67
C HIS A 35 -20.97 8.06 -8.48
N GLU A 36 -20.33 6.97 -8.06
CA GLU A 36 -21.04 5.75 -7.72
C GLU A 36 -21.69 5.93 -6.36
N GLN A 37 -23.02 5.88 -6.33
CA GLN A 37 -23.77 5.71 -5.09
C GLN A 37 -23.46 4.30 -4.57
N MET A 38 -22.43 4.19 -3.74
CA MET A 38 -22.12 2.94 -3.04
C MET A 38 -23.29 2.62 -2.11
N THR A 39 -23.83 1.41 -2.22
CA THR A 39 -24.75 0.88 -1.21
C THR A 39 -24.01 0.74 0.14
N ASP A 40 -24.72 0.85 1.26
CA ASP A 40 -24.12 0.78 2.60
C ASP A 40 -23.28 -0.50 2.81
N GLU A 41 -23.72 -1.62 2.22
CA GLU A 41 -23.00 -2.90 2.23
C GLU A 41 -21.67 -2.86 1.46
N ALA A 42 -21.66 -2.25 0.26
CA ALA A 42 -20.45 -2.07 -0.52
C ALA A 42 -19.45 -1.13 0.19
N LEU A 43 -19.97 -0.10 0.86
CA LEU A 43 -19.18 0.85 1.64
C LEU A 43 -18.52 0.17 2.85
N LEU A 44 -19.23 -0.72 3.53
CA LEU A 44 -18.69 -1.54 4.63
C LEU A 44 -17.61 -2.52 4.13
N ALA A 45 -17.86 -3.21 3.00
CA ALA A 45 -16.89 -4.13 2.40
C ALA A 45 -15.59 -3.40 2.02
N TRP A 46 -15.69 -2.25 1.35
CA TRP A 46 -14.54 -1.43 0.97
C TRP A 46 -13.74 -0.95 2.19
N ARG A 47 -14.41 -0.46 3.24
CA ARG A 47 -13.74 -0.05 4.48
C ARG A 47 -13.01 -1.21 5.16
N SER A 48 -13.52 -2.43 5.04
CA SER A 48 -12.87 -3.63 5.58
C SER A 48 -11.59 -3.96 4.82
N GLU A 49 -11.62 -3.87 3.49
CA GLU A 49 -10.43 -4.08 2.65
C GLU A 49 -9.39 -3.00 2.88
N GLU A 50 -9.80 -1.73 2.98
CA GLU A 50 -8.89 -0.64 3.31
C GLU A 50 -8.18 -0.82 4.66
N ARG A 51 -8.87 -1.38 5.66
CA ARG A 51 -8.23 -1.68 6.96
C ARG A 51 -7.15 -2.74 6.80
N LYS A 52 -7.45 -3.83 6.08
CA LYS A 52 -6.48 -4.89 5.79
C LYS A 52 -5.25 -4.34 5.06
N VAL A 53 -5.45 -3.51 4.04
CA VAL A 53 -4.34 -2.88 3.30
C VAL A 53 -3.52 -1.93 4.20
N ARG A 54 -4.19 -1.14 5.05
CA ARG A 54 -3.50 -0.27 6.03
C ARG A 54 -2.66 -1.05 7.02
N GLU A 55 -3.16 -2.18 7.49
CA GLU A 55 -2.46 -3.07 8.42
C GLU A 55 -1.14 -3.59 7.80
N ILE A 56 -1.21 -4.15 6.60
CA ILE A 56 -0.02 -4.63 5.86
C ILE A 56 0.99 -3.50 5.63
N ARG A 57 0.51 -2.31 5.26
CA ARG A 57 1.38 -1.15 5.06
C ARG A 57 2.10 -0.74 6.34
N ALA A 58 1.39 -0.70 7.47
CA ALA A 58 1.98 -0.34 8.75
C ALA A 58 3.06 -1.34 9.20
N MET A 59 2.83 -2.64 8.98
CA MET A 59 3.82 -3.68 9.25
C MET A 59 5.06 -3.53 8.35
N ALA A 60 4.87 -3.29 7.06
CA ALA A 60 5.98 -3.08 6.14
C ALA A 60 6.81 -1.82 6.46
N ASP A 61 6.14 -0.72 6.84
CA ASP A 61 6.82 0.51 7.24
C ASP A 61 7.56 0.35 8.57
N ARG A 62 7.04 -0.47 9.49
CA ARG A 62 7.76 -0.87 10.71
C ARG A 62 9.04 -1.61 10.36
N ILE A 63 9.00 -2.64 9.51
CA ILE A 63 10.19 -3.39 9.08
C ILE A 63 11.21 -2.45 8.42
N ALA A 64 10.76 -1.56 7.54
CA ALA A 64 11.65 -0.59 6.92
C ALA A 64 12.33 0.31 7.98
N SER A 65 11.58 0.79 8.98
CA SER A 65 12.15 1.56 10.09
C SER A 65 13.15 0.73 10.90
N LEU A 66 12.86 -0.54 11.19
CA LEU A 66 13.76 -1.44 11.90
C LEU A 66 15.05 -1.68 11.13
N ILE A 67 15.00 -1.77 9.79
CA ILE A 67 16.18 -1.89 8.93
C ILE A 67 16.97 -0.58 8.87
N VAL A 68 16.32 0.59 8.88
CA VAL A 68 17.03 1.87 8.75
C VAL A 68 17.72 2.28 10.06
N ARG A 69 17.10 2.08 11.23
CA ARG A 69 17.55 2.71 12.48
C ARG A 69 18.93 2.30 13.01
N GLY A 70 19.39 1.08 12.77
CA GLY A 70 20.72 0.62 13.20
C GLY A 70 20.68 -0.43 14.30
N ASP A 71 19.64 -0.41 15.11
CA ASP A 71 19.65 -0.87 16.50
C ASP A 71 19.06 -2.27 16.71
N TYR A 72 18.45 -2.85 15.67
CA TYR A 72 17.85 -4.18 15.74
C TYR A 72 18.72 -5.25 15.07
N PRO A 73 18.89 -6.42 15.74
CA PRO A 73 19.49 -7.60 15.15
C PRO A 73 18.80 -8.02 13.84
N MET A 74 19.59 -8.56 12.91
CA MET A 74 19.06 -9.07 11.64
C MET A 74 18.03 -10.20 11.85
N THR A 75 18.19 -11.02 12.89
CA THR A 75 17.24 -12.06 13.27
C THR A 75 15.85 -11.50 13.58
N ASP A 76 15.77 -10.37 14.28
CA ASP A 76 14.50 -9.75 14.66
C ASP A 76 13.79 -9.17 13.44
N ILE A 77 14.57 -8.59 12.52
CA ILE A 77 14.07 -8.09 11.24
C ILE A 77 13.51 -9.25 10.40
N GLU A 78 14.13 -10.43 10.43
CA GLU A 78 13.65 -11.61 9.72
C GLU A 78 12.38 -12.19 10.35
N ILE A 79 12.29 -12.20 11.69
CA ILE A 79 11.06 -12.57 12.40
C ILE A 79 9.90 -11.65 12.00
N GLU A 80 10.12 -10.33 11.95
CA GLU A 80 9.07 -9.38 11.54
C GLU A 80 8.68 -9.54 10.06
N ASN A 81 9.64 -9.87 9.19
CA ASN A 81 9.34 -10.21 7.79
C ASN A 81 8.46 -11.47 7.68
N GLN A 82 8.75 -12.49 8.49
CA GLN A 82 7.96 -13.71 8.50
C GLN A 82 6.53 -13.45 8.98
N LYS A 83 6.35 -12.65 10.03
CA LYS A 83 5.01 -12.22 10.50
C LYS A 83 4.23 -11.46 9.43
N LEU A 84 4.89 -10.57 8.69
CA LEU A 84 4.26 -9.87 7.57
C LEU A 84 3.78 -10.85 6.49
N ARG A 85 4.60 -11.84 6.14
CA ARG A 85 4.27 -12.86 5.14
C ARG A 85 3.09 -13.74 5.56
N GLU A 86 3.07 -14.16 6.83
CA GLU A 86 1.95 -14.91 7.40
C GLU A 86 0.66 -14.09 7.35
N ARG A 87 0.73 -12.82 7.77
CA ARG A 87 -0.44 -11.94 7.77
C ARG A 87 -1.00 -11.68 6.38
N ILE A 88 -0.13 -11.57 5.38
CA ILE A 88 -0.55 -11.45 3.97
C ILE A 88 -1.22 -12.75 3.51
N SER A 89 -0.66 -13.90 3.87
CA SER A 89 -1.24 -15.21 3.51
C SER A 89 -2.64 -15.38 4.08
N GLU A 90 -2.89 -14.89 5.29
CA GLU A 90 -4.22 -14.90 5.92
C GLU A 90 -5.21 -13.93 5.25
N LEU A 91 -4.77 -12.72 4.91
CA LEU A 91 -5.66 -11.67 4.43
C LEU A 91 -5.90 -11.71 2.91
N PHE A 92 -4.88 -12.14 2.16
CA PHE A 92 -4.82 -12.09 0.70
C PHE A 92 -4.04 -13.30 0.14
N PRO A 93 -4.58 -14.52 0.25
CA PRO A 93 -3.88 -15.74 -0.18
C PRO A 93 -3.47 -15.69 -1.66
N ASP A 94 -4.31 -15.15 -2.53
CA ASP A 94 -4.07 -15.08 -3.98
C ASP A 94 -2.99 -14.07 -4.38
N LYS A 95 -2.50 -13.24 -3.44
CA LYS A 95 -1.58 -12.12 -3.73
C LYS A 95 -0.19 -12.33 -3.13
N ILE A 96 0.06 -13.46 -2.46
CA ILE A 96 1.32 -13.74 -1.76
C ILE A 96 2.54 -13.54 -2.68
N ASP A 97 2.51 -14.07 -3.89
CA ASP A 97 3.65 -14.01 -4.81
C ASP A 97 3.97 -12.60 -5.28
N LEU A 98 2.92 -11.80 -5.58
CA LEU A 98 3.06 -10.39 -5.93
C LEU A 98 3.68 -9.61 -4.76
N TYR A 99 3.24 -9.90 -3.54
CA TYR A 99 3.78 -9.26 -2.34
C TYR A 99 5.22 -9.65 -2.06
N ASN A 100 5.58 -10.93 -2.21
CA ASN A 100 6.98 -11.38 -2.08
C ASN A 100 7.87 -10.61 -3.05
N LEU A 101 7.48 -10.54 -4.33
CA LEU A 101 8.25 -9.82 -5.36
C LEU A 101 8.54 -8.36 -4.97
N ILE A 102 7.53 -7.66 -4.44
CA ILE A 102 7.63 -6.24 -4.08
C ILE A 102 8.42 -6.04 -2.79
N TYR A 103 8.01 -6.69 -1.69
CA TYR A 103 8.55 -6.43 -0.37
C TYR A 103 9.93 -7.04 -0.18
N GLU A 104 10.19 -8.24 -0.70
CA GLU A 104 11.49 -8.87 -0.59
C GLU A 104 12.56 -8.03 -1.29
N SER A 105 12.28 -7.57 -2.51
CA SER A 105 13.16 -6.68 -3.27
C SER A 105 13.43 -5.36 -2.53
N ARG A 106 12.38 -4.74 -1.94
CA ARG A 106 12.48 -3.51 -1.17
C ARG A 106 13.35 -3.70 0.08
N PHE A 107 13.09 -4.74 0.86
CA PHE A 107 13.81 -4.98 2.11
C PHE A 107 15.25 -5.41 1.87
N ARG A 108 15.51 -6.22 0.83
CA ARG A 108 16.87 -6.56 0.41
C ARG A 108 17.69 -5.31 0.13
N ARG A 109 17.15 -4.39 -0.68
CA ARG A 109 17.79 -3.10 -0.97
C ARG A 109 18.06 -2.28 0.30
N LEU A 110 17.10 -2.21 1.22
CA LEU A 110 17.29 -1.48 2.48
C LEU A 110 18.37 -2.13 3.36
N LYS A 111 18.41 -3.46 3.46
CA LYS A 111 19.45 -4.19 4.19
C LYS A 111 20.83 -3.89 3.60
N ASP A 112 20.97 -3.96 2.29
CA ASP A 112 22.24 -3.67 1.59
C ASP A 112 22.73 -2.23 1.80
N GLN A 113 21.82 -1.28 2.04
CA GLN A 113 22.15 0.13 2.23
C GLN A 113 22.49 0.51 3.68
N PHE A 114 21.79 -0.08 4.67
CA PHE A 114 21.83 0.36 6.06
C PHE A 114 22.40 -0.66 7.06
N ARG A 115 22.66 -1.90 6.63
CA ARG A 115 23.08 -3.01 7.51
C ARG A 115 24.33 -3.77 7.03
N LYS A 116 25.10 -3.18 6.11
CA LYS A 116 26.40 -3.73 5.69
C LYS A 116 27.35 -3.91 6.85
#